data_AF-A0A497KVR3-F1
#
_entry.id   AF-A0A497KVR3-F1
#
_cell.length_a   1.000
_cell.length_b   1.000
_cell.length_c   1.000
_cell.angle_alpha   90.00
_cell.angle_beta   90.00
_cell.angle_gamma   90.00
#
_symmetry.space_group_name_H-M   'P 1'
#
loop_
_entity.id
_entity.type
_entity.pdbx_description
1 polymer ?
#
loop_
_entity_poly.entity_id
_entity_poly.type
_entity_poly.pdbx_seq_one_letter_code
_entity_poly.pdbx_strand_id
1 'polypeptide(L)' 'MVVELGESSPMPRDWRKAIAERMSRVRHKIAVVSGKGGVGKTLVTVNLAAALAMKGHVGRVGILDADIHGPCVPRMLGME' A
#
# COMPACT_ATOMS: atom_id res chain seq x y z
N MET A 1 4.71 -2.31 -6.93
CA MET A 1 4.20 -3.69 -7.05
C MET A 1 2.76 -3.56 -7.49
N VAL A 2 2.53 -3.61 -8.80
CA VAL A 2 1.19 -3.75 -9.35
C VAL A 2 0.73 -5.15 -8.94
N VAL A 3 -0.29 -5.21 -8.09
CA VAL A 3 -0.99 -6.46 -7.80
C VAL A 3 -2.06 -6.56 -8.86
N GLU A 4 -1.81 -7.32 -9.93
CA GLU A 4 -2.89 -7.81 -10.77
C GLU A 4 -3.76 -8.71 -9.89
N LEU A 5 -5.01 -8.31 -9.67
CA LEU A 5 -6.02 -9.14 -9.03
C LEU A 5 -6.49 -10.17 -10.07
N GLY A 6 -5.68 -11.22 -10.26
CA GLY A 6 -6.12 -12.45 -10.90
C GLY A 6 -7.23 -13.12 -10.08
N GLU A 7 -8.06 -13.91 -10.76
CA GLU A 7 -9.28 -14.57 -10.26
C GLU A 7 -9.28 -14.91 -8.78
N SER A 8 -10.40 -14.60 -8.11
CA SER A 8 -10.62 -14.81 -6.68
C SER A 8 -10.43 -16.28 -6.30
N SER A 9 -9.19 -16.63 -5.95
CA SER A 9 -8.87 -17.87 -5.25
C SER A 9 -9.77 -17.97 -4.01
N PRO A 10 -10.43 -19.12 -3.76
CA PRO A 10 -11.31 -19.27 -2.61
C PRO A 10 -10.57 -18.88 -1.32
N MET A 11 -11.19 -18.06 -0.47
CA MET A 11 -10.54 -17.56 0.74
C MET A 11 -9.98 -18.74 1.55
N PRO A 12 -8.65 -18.80 1.77
CA PRO A 12 -8.05 -19.88 2.53
C PRO A 12 -8.67 -19.93 3.93
N ARG A 13 -8.99 -21.14 4.42
CA ARG A 13 -9.45 -21.36 5.81
C ARG A 13 -8.53 -20.70 6.85
N ASP A 14 -7.25 -20.56 6.50
CA ASP A 14 -6.24 -19.82 7.27
C ASP A 14 -5.71 -18.62 6.47
N TRP A 15 -6.49 -17.54 6.45
CA TRP A 15 -6.13 -16.28 5.80
C TRP A 15 -4.89 -15.62 6.43
N ARG A 16 -4.61 -15.89 7.72
CA ARG A 16 -3.44 -15.36 8.42
C ARG A 16 -2.16 -15.92 7.82
N LYS A 17 -2.09 -17.24 7.62
CA LYS A 17 -0.95 -17.89 6.97
C LYS A 17 -0.75 -17.35 5.55
N ALA A 18 -1.83 -17.19 4.80
CA ALA A 18 -1.76 -16.67 3.43
C ALA A 18 -1.27 -15.21 3.36
N ILE A 19 -1.66 -14.35 4.32
CA ILE A 19 -1.12 -12.98 4.43
C ILE A 19 0.35 -13.02 4.81
N ALA A 20 0.72 -13.82 5.82
CA ALA A 20 2.11 -13.94 6.27
C ALA A 20 3.04 -14.38 5.12
N GLU A 21 2.61 -15.35 4.32
CA GLU A 21 3.37 -15.83 3.16
C GLU A 21 3.52 -14.76 2.08
N ARG A 22 2.45 -14.02 1.74
CA ARG A 22 2.56 -12.88 0.80
C ARG A 22 3.47 -11.77 1.34
N MET A 23 3.34 -11.43 2.62
CA MET A 23 4.10 -10.37 3.29
C MET A 23 5.57 -10.75 3.57
N SER A 24 5.92 -12.03 3.49
CA SER A 24 7.32 -12.50 3.58
C SER A 24 8.18 -11.96 2.44
N ARG A 25 7.58 -11.69 1.27
CA ARG A 25 8.26 -11.14 0.08
C ARG A 25 8.53 -9.63 0.19
N VAL A 26 7.85 -8.94 1.11
CA VAL A 26 8.00 -7.51 1.35
C VAL A 26 9.12 -7.26 2.36
N ARG A 27 10.25 -6.73 1.87
CA ARG A 27 11.46 -6.50 2.69
C ARG A 27 11.27 -5.42 3.75
N HIS A 28 10.61 -4.32 3.40
CA HIS A 28 10.41 -3.18 4.29
C HIS A 28 8.93 -2.83 4.38
N LYS A 29 8.43 -2.69 5.59
CA LYS A 29 7.04 -2.30 5.89
C LYS A 29 7.09 -1.01 6.70
N ILE A 30 6.59 0.08 6.12
CA ILE A 30 6.60 1.41 6.74
C ILE A 30 5.16 1.79 7.04
N ALA A 31 4.85 1.99 8.32
CA ALA A 31 3.54 2.47 8.75
C ALA A 31 3.57 3.99 8.90
N VAL A 32 2.68 4.68 8.18
CA VAL A 32 2.48 6.13 8.31
C VAL A 32 1.19 6.35 9.11
N VAL A 33 1.33 6.82 10.35
CA VAL A 33 0.22 6.98 11.29
C VAL A 33 0.13 8.42 11.81
N SER A 34 -1.06 8.85 12.22
CA SER A 34 -1.29 10.14 12.88
C SER A 34 -2.46 10.04 13.84
N GLY A 35 -2.34 10.71 14.98
CA GLY A 35 -3.42 10.83 15.97
C GLY A 35 -4.53 11.83 15.61
N LYS A 36 -4.42 12.57 14.50
CA LYS A 36 -5.42 13.57 14.07
C LYS A 36 -5.70 13.53 12.56
N GLY A 37 -6.91 13.92 12.18
CA GLY A 37 -7.31 14.14 10.78
C GLY A 37 -6.62 15.37 10.18
N GLY A 38 -6.43 15.39 8.86
CA GLY A 38 -5.93 16.58 8.14
C GLY A 38 -4.42 16.86 8.23
N VAL A 39 -3.62 16.07 8.97
CA VAL A 39 -2.18 16.32 9.12
C VAL A 39 -1.32 15.99 7.87
N GLY A 40 -1.94 15.53 6.79
CA GLY A 40 -1.23 15.16 5.56
C GLY A 40 -0.60 13.75 5.54
N LYS A 41 -1.09 12.78 6.32
CA LYS A 41 -0.61 11.37 6.27
C LYS A 41 -0.50 10.83 4.84
N THR A 42 -1.57 10.97 4.06
CA THR A 42 -1.64 10.49 2.66
C THR A 42 -0.62 11.21 1.78
N LEU A 43 -0.48 12.53 1.97
CA LEU A 43 0.51 13.33 1.23
C LEU A 43 1.94 12.84 1.48
N VAL A 44 2.29 12.60 2.75
CA VAL A 44 3.61 12.05 3.11
C VAL A 44 3.78 10.65 2.53
N THR A 45 2.75 9.80 2.61
CA THR A 45 2.78 8.42 2.10
C THR A 45 3.05 8.37 0.59
N VAL A 46 2.32 9.16 -0.19
CA VAL A 46 2.46 9.23 -1.66
C VAL A 46 3.84 9.76 -2.05
N ASN A 47 4.29 10.87 -1.44
CA ASN A 47 5.59 11.44 -1.76
C ASN A 47 6.75 10.53 -1.35
N LEU A 48 6.65 9.85 -0.21
CA LEU A 48 7.64 8.87 0.21
C LEU A 48 7.71 7.71 -0.79
N ALA A 49 6.56 7.21 -1.26
CA ALA A 49 6.52 6.15 -2.26
C ALA A 49 7.14 6.59 -3.59
N ALA A 50 6.83 7.81 -4.05
CA ALA A 50 7.43 8.40 -5.25
C ALA A 50 8.96 8.56 -5.11
N ALA A 51 9.43 9.10 -3.97
CA ALA A 51 10.85 9.26 -3.70
C ALA A 51 11.60 7.92 -3.67
N LEU A 52 11.02 6.89 -3.06
CA LEU A 52 11.60 5.54 -3.04
C LEU A 52 11.66 4.94 -4.45
N ALA A 53 10.61 5.12 -5.25
CA ALA A 53 10.61 4.69 -6.64
C ALA A 53 11.74 5.39 -7.42
N MET A 54 11.86 6.71 -7.30
CA MET A 54 12.91 7.52 -7.93
C MET A 54 14.33 7.13 -7.47
N LYS A 55 14.51 6.64 -6.24
CA LYS A 55 15.78 6.12 -5.72
C LYS A 55 16.14 4.70 -6.20
N GLY A 56 15.52 4.22 -7.27
CA GLY A 56 15.84 2.92 -7.87
C GLY A 56 14.97 1.77 -7.39
N HIS A 57 13.87 2.04 -6.70
CA HIS A 57 12.88 1.03 -6.32
C HIS A 57 11.63 1.03 -7.21
N VAL A 58 11.72 1.56 -8.44
CA VAL A 58 10.64 1.54 -9.43
C VAL A 58 10.04 0.14 -9.56
N GLY A 59 8.71 0.05 -9.57
CA GLY A 59 7.98 -1.22 -9.62
C GLY A 59 7.96 -2.04 -8.32
N ARG A 60 8.81 -1.73 -7.33
CA ARG A 60 8.92 -2.46 -6.05
C ARG A 60 8.22 -1.78 -4.88
N VAL A 61 7.84 -0.52 -5.03
CA VAL A 61 7.06 0.22 -4.02
C VAL A 61 5.56 -0.04 -4.21
N GLY A 62 4.84 -0.21 -3.12
CA GLY A 62 3.38 -0.31 -3.11
C GLY A 62 2.83 0.47 -1.91
N ILE A 63 1.63 1.01 -2.06
CA ILE A 63 0.90 1.68 -0.99
C ILE A 63 -0.31 0.81 -0.65
N LEU A 64 -0.48 0.52 0.64
CA LEU A 64 -1.70 -0.06 1.19
C LEU A 64 -2.42 1.04 1.95
N ASP A 65 -3.56 1.51 1.43
CA ASP A 65 -4.39 2.48 2.11
C ASP A 65 -5.38 1.75 3.04
N ALA A 66 -5.33 2.09 4.32
CA ALA A 66 -6.25 1.57 5.34
C ALA A 66 -7.16 2.67 5.89
N ASP A 67 -7.11 3.90 5.34
CA ASP A 67 -8.02 4.97 5.73
C ASP A 67 -9.44 4.69 5.20
N ILE A 68 -10.41 4.61 6.11
CA ILE A 68 -11.81 4.27 5.84
C ILE A 68 -12.56 5.37 5.03
N HIS A 69 -12.02 6.60 4.99
CA HIS A 69 -12.73 7.79 4.50
C HIS A 69 -12.66 7.98 2.96
N GLY A 70 -12.44 6.92 2.18
CA GLY A 70 -12.46 6.92 0.72
C GLY A 70 -11.07 6.94 0.07
N PRO A 71 -10.97 6.72 -1.25
CA PRO A 71 -9.71 6.46 -1.96
C PRO A 71 -8.87 7.74 -2.09
N CYS A 72 -8.14 8.10 -1.05
CA CYS A 72 -7.33 9.30 -1.01
C CYS A 72 -6.03 9.11 -1.81
N VAL A 73 -5.45 7.90 -1.78
CA VAL A 73 -4.22 7.56 -2.51
C VAL A 73 -4.44 7.48 -4.04
N PRO A 74 -5.42 6.71 -4.57
CA PRO A 74 -5.64 6.62 -6.03
C PRO A 74 -5.89 7.98 -6.66
N ARG A 75 -6.70 8.83 -6.00
CA ARG A 75 -6.95 10.21 -6.42
C ARG A 75 -5.68 11.05 -6.48
N MET A 76 -4.82 11.00 -5.45
CA MET A 76 -3.55 11.73 -5.44
C MET A 76 -2.57 11.25 -6.50
N LEU A 77 -2.68 9.99 -6.93
CA LEU A 77 -1.88 9.41 -8.00
C LEU A 77 -2.50 9.61 -9.40
N GLY A 78 -3.68 10.22 -9.50
CA GLY A 78 -4.40 10.41 -10.77
C GLY A 78 -4.91 9.10 -11.38
N MET A 79 -5.17 8.09 -10.56
CA MET A 79 -5.57 6.73 -10.99
C MET A 79 -7.08 6.50 -10.83
N GLU A 80 -7.90 7.48 -11.22
CA GLU A 80 -9.38 7.38 -11.21
C GLU A 80 -9.94 6.67 -12.44
#